data_AF-A0A356X4H2-F1
#
_entry.id   AF-A0A356X4H2-F1
#
_cell.length_a   1.000
_cell.length_b   1.000
_cell.length_c   1.000
_cell.angle_alpha   90.00
_cell.angle_beta   90.00
_cell.angle_gamma   90.00
#
_symmetry.space_group_name_H-M   'P 1'
#
loop_
_entity.id
_entity.type
_entity.pdbx_description
1 polymer ?
#
loop_
_entity_poly.entity_id
_entity_poly.type
_entity_poly.pdbx_seq_one_letter_code
_entity_poly.pdbx_strand_id
1 'polypeptide(L)'
;MVFVDVSEGDKPAFEAREVILGQRAGNDYVIESGLEVGEQVVTNGTFKVDAAAQLSDKLSMMNREPGSGANQGAHNHGDMETDDDEMNDSEMKSMEDHSGHEIQKDLDVLVPEYLKLREALSNDDFESAQERITVFSEEDFGDIEELRAEFKSISEMLIARIEEEGYEGTLFKQYCPMYDGGSSWISEEENIQNPFYGTRMHNCGETVEQLN
;
A
#
# COMPACT_ATOMS: atom_id res chain seq x y z
N MET A 1 -4.19 14.73 9.26
CA MET A 1 -2.88 15.39 9.44
C MET A 1 -2.44 15.92 8.09
N VAL A 2 -1.90 17.14 8.02
CA VAL A 2 -1.37 17.75 6.78
C VAL A 2 0.07 18.18 7.02
N PHE A 3 0.87 18.22 5.95
CA PHE A 3 2.23 18.74 6.00
C PHE A 3 2.25 20.16 5.45
N VAL A 4 2.78 21.09 6.26
CA VAL A 4 2.91 22.50 5.90
C VAL A 4 4.36 22.76 5.51
N ASP A 5 4.55 23.46 4.39
CA ASP A 5 5.87 23.92 3.96
C ASP A 5 6.32 25.11 4.82
N VAL A 6 7.41 24.93 5.57
CA VAL A 6 8.04 25.92 6.44
C VAL A 6 9.45 26.26 5.97
N SER A 7 9.73 26.07 4.67
CA SER A 7 11.05 26.28 4.08
C SER A 7 11.54 27.73 4.24
N GLU A 8 12.67 27.90 4.93
CA GLU A 8 13.38 29.18 5.02
C GLU A 8 14.54 29.23 4.03
N GLY A 9 14.37 29.98 2.94
CA GLY A 9 15.38 30.14 1.90
C GLY A 9 15.50 28.91 1.00
N ASP A 10 16.70 28.36 0.85
CA ASP A 10 17.00 27.25 -0.08
C ASP A 10 16.94 25.86 0.59
N LYS A 11 16.42 25.79 1.82
CA LYS A 11 16.35 24.55 2.60
C LYS A 11 14.90 24.07 2.69
N PRO A 12 14.53 22.96 2.02
CA PRO A 12 13.19 22.42 2.13
C PRO A 12 12.95 21.91 3.55
N ALA A 13 11.90 22.40 4.21
CA ALA A 13 11.49 21.97 5.54
C ALA A 13 9.96 21.83 5.60
N PHE A 14 9.50 20.71 6.17
CA PHE A 14 8.08 20.40 6.27
C PHE A 14 7.72 20.10 7.72
N GLU A 15 6.59 20.65 8.19
CA GLU A 15 6.07 20.43 9.53
C GLU A 15 4.74 19.66 9.45
N ALA A 16 4.62 18.57 10.20
CA ALA A 16 3.36 17.83 10.33
C ALA A 16 2.42 18.57 11.29
N ARG A 17 1.22 18.91 10.84
CA ARG A 17 0.21 19.62 11.63
C ARG A 17 -1.13 18.90 11.60
N GLU A 18 -1.75 18.81 12.78
CA GLU A 18 -3.12 18.33 12.89
C GLU A 18 -4.11 19.45 12.55
N VAL A 19 -5.09 19.14 11.70
CA VAL A 19 -6.12 20.08 11.24
C VAL A 19 -7.50 19.50 11.48
N ILE A 20 -8.46 20.36 11.77
CA ILE A 20 -9.87 20.00 11.90
C ILE A 20 -10.57 20.34 10.59
N LEU A 21 -11.16 19.32 9.98
CA LEU A 21 -11.93 19.46 8.74
C LEU A 21 -13.40 19.75 9.08
N GLY A 22 -13.98 20.71 8.38
CA GLY A 22 -15.39 21.05 8.42
C GLY A 22 -16.19 20.34 7.33
N GLN A 23 -17.27 20.98 6.90
CA GLN A 23 -18.16 20.45 5.87
C GLN A 23 -17.43 20.24 4.54
N ARG A 24 -17.65 19.07 3.94
CA ARG A 24 -17.13 18.73 2.61
C ARG A 24 -17.81 19.56 1.53
N ALA A 25 -17.03 20.18 0.66
CA ALA A 25 -17.48 21.00 -0.46
C ALA A 25 -17.11 20.32 -1.78
N GLY A 26 -17.91 19.34 -2.20
CA GLY A 26 -17.64 18.58 -3.43
C GLY A 26 -16.41 17.69 -3.29
N ASN A 27 -15.34 18.02 -4.02
CA ASN A 27 -14.05 17.30 -3.97
C ASN A 27 -13.06 17.93 -2.98
N ASP A 28 -13.42 19.06 -2.37
CA ASP A 28 -12.56 19.78 -1.43
C ASP A 28 -13.07 19.66 0.01
N TYR A 29 -12.17 19.83 0.97
CA TYR A 29 -12.48 19.90 2.39
C TYR A 29 -12.28 21.32 2.90
N VAL A 30 -13.27 21.87 3.61
CA VAL A 30 -13.12 23.14 4.33
C VAL A 30 -12.32 22.87 5.61
N ILE A 31 -11.34 23.70 5.93
CA ILE A 31 -10.52 23.56 7.15
C ILE A 31 -11.07 24.55 8.19
N GLU A 32 -11.49 24.02 9.34
CA GLU A 32 -12.08 24.82 10.42
C GLU A 32 -11.02 25.36 11.37
N SER A 33 -9.94 24.61 11.59
CA SER A 33 -8.81 25.06 12.40
C SER A 33 -7.54 24.24 12.11
N GLY A 34 -6.39 24.80 12.51
CA GLY A 34 -5.08 24.17 12.36
C GLY A 34 -4.25 24.68 11.19
N LEU A 35 -4.77 25.63 10.38
CA LEU A 35 -4.01 26.33 9.35
C LEU A 35 -4.38 27.81 9.28
N GLU A 36 -3.42 28.62 8.84
CA GLU A 36 -3.58 30.05 8.58
C GLU A 36 -3.63 30.35 7.08
N VAL A 37 -4.30 31.45 6.73
CA VAL A 37 -4.42 31.88 5.33
C VAL A 37 -3.04 32.32 4.81
N GLY A 38 -2.54 31.62 3.81
CA GLY A 38 -1.22 31.85 3.20
C GLY A 38 -0.23 30.72 3.42
N GLU A 39 -0.55 29.74 4.27
CA GLU A 39 0.26 28.53 4.44
C GLU A 39 0.11 27.58 3.25
N GLN A 40 1.23 27.00 2.80
CA GLN A 40 1.26 26.05 1.69
C GLN A 40 1.24 24.63 2.23
N VAL A 41 0.26 23.84 1.81
CA VAL A 41 0.10 22.44 2.22
C VAL A 41 0.51 21.50 1.09
N VAL A 42 1.19 20.41 1.45
CA VAL A 42 1.61 19.38 0.50
C VAL A 42 0.40 18.51 0.16
N THR A 43 -0.03 18.55 -1.11
CA THR A 43 -1.19 17.78 -1.61
C THR A 43 -0.79 16.53 -2.39
N ASN A 44 0.47 16.45 -2.85
CA ASN A 44 1.00 15.34 -3.63
C ASN A 44 2.36 14.93 -3.05
N GLY A 45 2.55 13.65 -2.75
CA GLY A 45 3.83 13.12 -2.25
C GLY A 45 4.01 13.14 -0.72
N THR A 46 2.91 13.16 0.05
CA THR A 46 2.91 13.03 1.52
C THR A 46 3.71 11.83 2.03
N PHE A 47 3.74 10.72 1.27
CA PHE A 47 4.54 9.52 1.58
C PHE A 47 6.06 9.76 1.58
N LYS A 48 6.59 10.58 0.66
CA LYS A 48 8.04 10.89 0.60
C LYS A 48 8.46 11.87 1.70
N VAL A 49 7.56 12.76 2.11
CA VAL A 49 7.78 13.70 3.22
C VAL A 49 7.79 12.94 4.56
N ASP A 50 6.90 11.97 4.74
CA ASP A 50 6.85 11.13 5.94
C ASP A 50 8.15 10.30 6.12
N ALA A 51 8.63 9.69 5.04
CA ALA A 51 9.90 8.96 5.05
C ALA A 51 11.11 9.86 5.39
N ALA A 52 11.12 11.12 4.93
CA ALA A 52 12.17 12.08 5.25
C ALA A 52 12.07 12.62 6.69
N ALA A 53 10.86 12.74 7.24
CA ALA A 53 10.62 13.18 8.61
C ALA A 53 11.04 12.11 9.64
N GLN A 54 10.73 10.83 9.39
CA GLN A 54 11.21 9.71 10.22
C GLN A 54 12.75 9.62 10.24
N LEU A 55 13.42 9.95 9.12
CA LEU A 55 14.88 10.01 9.05
C LEU A 55 15.48 11.28 9.69
N SER A 56 14.68 12.34 9.81
CA SER A 56 15.09 13.63 10.39
C SER A 56 14.81 13.74 11.88
N ASP A 57 13.99 12.86 12.45
CA ASP A 57 13.79 12.72 13.89
C ASP A 57 15.00 12.01 14.54
N LYS A 58 16.12 12.73 14.51
CA LYS A 58 17.21 12.60 15.48
C LYS A 58 16.75 13.09 16.86
N LEU A 59 15.66 12.56 17.39
CA LEU A 59 15.44 12.45 18.83
C LEU A 59 15.60 10.99 19.23
N SER A 60 16.85 10.57 19.14
CA SER A 60 17.38 9.52 20.00
C SER A 60 17.00 9.88 21.45
N MET A 61 15.98 9.22 22.01
CA MET A 61 15.66 9.21 23.44
C MET A 61 16.73 8.46 24.26
N MET A 62 18.00 8.63 23.89
CA MET A 62 19.20 8.08 24.49
C MET A 62 20.39 8.96 24.08
N ASN A 63 20.46 10.23 24.53
CA ASN A 63 21.69 10.80 25.14
C ASN A 63 21.54 12.26 25.62
N ARG A 64 21.38 12.43 26.94
CA ARG A 64 22.10 13.35 27.88
C ARG A 64 21.20 13.64 29.08
N GLU A 65 21.65 13.50 30.32
CA GLU A 65 22.92 14.01 30.86
C GLU A 65 23.66 13.06 31.83
N PRO A 66 24.97 13.30 32.05
CA PRO A 66 25.83 12.46 32.88
C PRO A 66 25.61 12.76 34.37
N GLY A 67 25.63 11.69 35.17
CA GLY A 67 25.82 11.79 36.62
C GLY A 67 24.54 11.87 37.44
N SER A 68 23.84 10.75 37.59
CA SER A 68 23.31 10.39 38.90
C SER A 68 23.24 8.87 39.02
N GLY A 69 23.83 8.36 40.07
CA GLY A 69 24.09 6.94 40.26
C GLY A 69 22.88 6.11 40.68
N ALA A 70 23.15 4.80 40.68
CA ALA A 70 22.33 3.70 41.18
C ALA A 70 21.06 3.47 40.31
N ASN A 71 20.77 2.25 39.82
CA ASN A 71 20.63 1.00 40.56
C ASN A 71 20.86 -0.20 39.63
N GLN A 72 21.27 -1.31 40.23
CA GLN A 72 21.42 -2.62 39.61
C GLN A 72 20.06 -3.19 39.17
N GLY A 73 20.07 -3.95 38.07
CA GLY A 73 18.95 -4.76 37.62
C GLY A 73 19.44 -5.77 36.60
N ALA A 74 19.92 -6.90 37.09
CA ALA A 74 20.18 -8.11 36.32
C ALA A 74 18.93 -8.50 35.51
N HIS A 75 19.08 -9.18 34.37
CA HIS A 75 18.53 -10.52 34.10
C HIS A 75 19.08 -11.04 32.76
N ASN A 76 19.54 -12.29 32.83
CA ASN A 76 20.20 -13.10 31.82
C ASN A 76 19.18 -14.15 31.36
N HIS A 77 19.08 -14.47 30.08
CA HIS A 77 18.39 -15.69 29.65
C HIS A 77 19.11 -16.31 28.45
N GLY A 78 19.76 -17.46 28.72
CA GLY A 78 20.26 -18.39 27.73
C GLY A 78 19.23 -19.48 27.41
N ASP A 79 19.29 -19.94 26.16
CA ASP A 79 19.39 -21.33 25.71
C ASP A 79 18.74 -22.46 26.56
N MET A 80 17.73 -23.13 25.98
CA MET A 80 17.57 -24.59 26.07
C MET A 80 16.50 -25.11 25.08
N GLU A 81 16.92 -26.06 24.23
CA GLU A 81 16.07 -27.00 23.47
C GLU A 81 15.49 -28.10 24.39
N THR A 82 14.26 -28.57 24.13
CA THR A 82 13.94 -29.90 23.54
C THR A 82 12.45 -30.26 23.68
N ASP A 83 11.88 -30.65 22.53
CA ASP A 83 10.94 -31.74 22.19
C ASP A 83 9.49 -31.89 22.73
N ASP A 84 8.65 -32.18 21.73
CA ASP A 84 7.41 -32.99 21.62
C ASP A 84 6.19 -32.69 22.50
N ASP A 85 5.08 -32.32 21.85
CA ASP A 85 3.92 -33.24 21.71
C ASP A 85 2.85 -32.65 20.76
N GLU A 86 2.17 -33.56 20.07
CA GLU A 86 1.29 -33.40 18.92
C GLU A 86 -0.20 -33.14 19.29
N MET A 87 -0.91 -32.48 18.35
CA MET A 87 -2.37 -32.50 18.07
C MET A 87 -3.38 -31.77 18.98
N ASN A 88 -4.09 -30.76 18.43
CA ASN A 88 -5.41 -30.91 17.78
C ASN A 88 -6.22 -29.59 17.80
N ASP A 89 -6.58 -29.14 16.59
CA ASP A 89 -7.86 -28.58 16.10
C ASP A 89 -8.80 -27.69 16.95
N SER A 90 -9.49 -26.83 16.18
CA SER A 90 -10.74 -26.11 16.44
C SER A 90 -10.65 -24.68 17.00
N GLU A 91 -10.84 -23.76 16.05
CA GLU A 91 -11.83 -22.68 16.07
C GLU A 91 -12.00 -21.86 17.35
N MET A 92 -11.65 -20.57 17.26
CA MET A 92 -12.53 -19.55 17.84
C MET A 92 -12.57 -18.29 16.99
N LYS A 93 -13.81 -17.99 16.61
CA LYS A 93 -14.32 -16.91 15.77
C LYS A 93 -14.70 -15.73 16.67
N SER A 94 -14.38 -14.51 16.26
CA SER A 94 -15.11 -13.27 16.60
C SER A 94 -14.65 -12.20 15.60
N MET A 95 -15.42 -11.86 14.56
CA MET A 95 -16.56 -10.94 14.57
C MET A 95 -16.23 -9.60 15.24
N GLU A 96 -15.87 -8.60 14.42
CA GLU A 96 -16.46 -7.27 14.52
C GLU A 96 -16.92 -6.82 13.13
N ASP A 97 -18.19 -6.44 13.10
CA ASP A 97 -18.98 -5.88 12.01
C ASP A 97 -18.58 -4.43 11.75
N HIS A 98 -18.52 -3.99 10.48
CA HIS A 98 -19.13 -2.73 10.06
C HIS A 98 -19.33 -2.61 8.54
N SER A 99 -20.58 -2.83 8.14
CA SER A 99 -21.37 -2.00 7.21
C SER A 99 -20.76 -1.56 5.87
N GLY A 100 -21.30 -2.10 4.77
CA GLY A 100 -21.30 -1.42 3.47
C GLY A 100 -21.53 -2.35 2.29
N HIS A 101 -22.79 -2.51 1.90
CA HIS A 101 -23.27 -3.28 0.74
C HIS A 101 -22.37 -3.19 -0.51
N GLU A 102 -21.65 -4.27 -0.83
CA GLU A 102 -21.59 -4.96 -2.12
C GLU A 102 -20.92 -6.31 -1.86
N ILE A 103 -21.17 -7.34 -2.68
CA ILE A 103 -20.72 -8.70 -2.40
C ILE A 103 -19.19 -8.73 -2.37
N GLN A 104 -18.64 -8.61 -1.17
CA GLN A 104 -17.22 -8.56 -0.88
C GLN A 104 -16.68 -9.97 -1.05
N LYS A 105 -16.42 -10.37 -2.31
CA LYS A 105 -15.73 -11.64 -2.58
C LYS A 105 -14.44 -11.65 -1.76
N ASP A 106 -14.20 -12.76 -1.08
CA ASP A 106 -13.01 -12.95 -0.27
C ASP A 106 -11.75 -12.75 -1.13
N LEU A 107 -10.70 -12.17 -0.54
CA LEU A 107 -9.43 -11.97 -1.24
C LEU A 107 -8.86 -13.31 -1.76
N ASP A 108 -9.13 -14.42 -1.06
CA ASP A 108 -8.78 -15.77 -1.48
C ASP A 108 -9.37 -16.18 -2.83
N VAL A 109 -10.48 -15.57 -3.24
CA VAL A 109 -11.11 -15.78 -4.54
C VAL A 109 -10.67 -14.74 -5.55
N LEU A 110 -10.54 -13.48 -5.13
CA LEU A 110 -10.22 -12.38 -6.03
C LEU A 110 -8.76 -12.40 -6.49
N VAL A 111 -7.82 -12.65 -5.58
CA VAL A 111 -6.38 -12.61 -5.89
C VAL A 111 -6.00 -13.62 -6.98
N PRO A 112 -6.41 -14.90 -6.91
CA PRO A 112 -6.09 -15.86 -7.98
C PRO A 112 -6.67 -15.47 -9.35
N GLU A 113 -7.89 -14.93 -9.40
CA GLU A 113 -8.49 -14.49 -10.68
C GLU A 113 -7.79 -13.25 -11.22
N TYR A 114 -7.40 -12.33 -10.35
CA TYR A 114 -6.63 -11.14 -10.69
C TYR A 114 -5.26 -11.52 -11.28
N LEU A 115 -4.58 -12.50 -10.68
CA LEU A 115 -3.25 -12.94 -11.14
C LEU A 115 -3.30 -13.57 -12.52
N LYS A 116 -4.35 -14.36 -12.81
CA LYS A 116 -4.60 -14.90 -14.14
C LYS A 116 -4.89 -13.79 -15.17
N LEU A 117 -5.63 -12.75 -14.78
CA LEU A 117 -5.89 -11.58 -15.62
C LEU A 117 -4.58 -10.83 -15.94
N ARG A 118 -3.76 -10.55 -14.92
CA ARG A 118 -2.44 -9.95 -15.06
C ARG A 118 -1.54 -10.76 -16.00
N GLU A 119 -1.53 -12.08 -15.88
CA GLU A 119 -0.74 -12.97 -16.74
C GLU A 119 -1.18 -12.87 -18.21
N ALA A 120 -2.49 -12.90 -18.47
CA ALA A 120 -3.02 -12.74 -19.83
C ALA A 120 -2.57 -11.40 -20.44
N LEU A 121 -2.67 -10.31 -19.68
CA LEU A 121 -2.26 -8.97 -20.14
C LEU A 121 -0.75 -8.84 -20.36
N SER A 122 0.04 -9.51 -19.54
CA SER A 122 1.51 -9.56 -19.66
C SER A 122 1.97 -10.29 -20.93
N ASN A 123 1.13 -11.18 -21.45
CA ASN A 123 1.37 -11.96 -22.67
C ASN A 123 0.67 -11.38 -23.93
N ASP A 124 0.07 -10.18 -23.82
CA ASP A 124 -0.76 -9.58 -24.88
C ASP A 124 -1.95 -10.47 -25.33
N ASP A 125 -2.43 -11.36 -24.45
CA ASP A 125 -3.54 -12.26 -24.74
C ASP A 125 -4.88 -11.57 -24.39
N PHE A 126 -5.41 -10.86 -25.38
CA PHE A 126 -6.65 -10.09 -25.25
C PHE A 126 -7.87 -10.97 -24.98
N GLU A 127 -8.00 -12.12 -25.65
CA GLU A 127 -9.17 -13.00 -25.53
C GLU A 127 -9.24 -13.59 -24.10
N SER A 128 -8.12 -14.12 -23.61
CA SER A 128 -8.03 -14.61 -22.24
C SER A 128 -8.23 -13.50 -21.20
N ALA A 129 -7.73 -12.30 -21.46
CA ALA A 129 -7.90 -11.17 -20.54
C ALA A 129 -9.36 -10.72 -20.46
N GLN A 130 -10.07 -10.67 -21.60
CA GLN A 130 -11.48 -10.29 -21.65
C GLN A 130 -12.39 -11.31 -20.95
N GLU A 131 -12.07 -12.60 -21.01
CA GLU A 131 -12.80 -13.61 -20.23
C GLU A 131 -12.62 -13.41 -18.72
N ARG A 132 -11.39 -13.13 -18.28
CA ARG A 132 -11.03 -13.03 -16.85
C ARG A 132 -11.49 -11.74 -16.20
N ILE A 133 -11.52 -10.63 -16.94
CA ILE A 133 -11.93 -9.34 -16.38
C ILE A 133 -13.40 -9.32 -15.97
N THR A 134 -14.23 -10.22 -16.52
CA THR A 134 -15.65 -10.38 -16.13
C THR A 134 -15.88 -10.66 -14.64
N VAL A 135 -14.84 -11.13 -13.93
CA VAL A 135 -14.87 -11.32 -12.48
C VAL A 135 -14.91 -9.99 -11.72
N PHE A 136 -14.37 -8.92 -12.33
CA PHE A 136 -14.14 -7.60 -11.74
C PHE A 136 -14.97 -6.48 -12.37
N SER A 137 -15.27 -6.57 -13.67
CA SER A 137 -16.06 -5.57 -14.41
C SER A 137 -17.06 -6.27 -15.34
N GLU A 138 -18.28 -5.76 -15.42
CA GLU A 138 -19.32 -6.26 -16.34
C GLU A 138 -19.23 -5.63 -17.74
N GLU A 139 -18.17 -4.85 -18.00
CA GLU A 139 -17.96 -4.18 -19.28
C GLU A 139 -17.27 -5.06 -20.32
N ASP A 140 -17.58 -4.80 -21.59
CA ASP A 140 -16.92 -5.41 -22.73
C ASP A 140 -15.94 -4.38 -23.33
N PHE A 141 -14.67 -4.75 -23.43
CA PHE A 141 -13.61 -3.88 -23.91
C PHE A 141 -13.39 -4.10 -25.41
N GLY A 142 -13.17 -3.02 -26.16
CA GLY A 142 -12.98 -3.10 -27.61
C GLY A 142 -11.56 -3.52 -28.00
N ASP A 143 -10.58 -3.22 -27.14
CA ASP A 143 -9.19 -3.56 -27.35
C ASP A 143 -8.40 -3.72 -26.03
N ILE A 144 -7.16 -4.21 -26.16
CA ILE A 144 -6.30 -4.52 -25.03
C ILE A 144 -5.84 -3.28 -24.25
N GLU A 145 -5.78 -2.10 -24.88
CA GLU A 145 -5.36 -0.87 -24.19
C GLU A 145 -6.49 -0.37 -23.28
N GLU A 146 -7.74 -0.46 -23.73
CA GLU A 146 -8.91 -0.20 -22.87
C GLU A 146 -8.95 -1.15 -21.67
N LEU A 147 -8.69 -2.44 -21.90
CA LEU A 147 -8.61 -3.44 -20.83
C LEU A 147 -7.46 -3.15 -19.85
N ARG A 148 -6.29 -2.73 -20.35
CA ARG A 148 -5.16 -2.32 -19.50
C ARG A 148 -5.48 -1.10 -18.64
N ALA A 149 -6.27 -0.15 -19.16
CA ALA A 149 -6.75 0.98 -18.39
C ALA A 149 -7.69 0.53 -17.26
N GLU A 150 -8.59 -0.41 -17.52
CA GLU A 150 -9.45 -0.96 -16.47
C GLU A 150 -8.66 -1.79 -15.45
N PHE A 151 -7.70 -2.59 -15.92
CA PHE A 151 -6.81 -3.36 -15.06
C PHE A 151 -6.06 -2.46 -14.08
N LYS A 152 -5.65 -1.25 -14.49
CA LYS A 152 -5.05 -0.27 -13.57
C LYS A 152 -6.00 0.03 -12.40
N SER A 153 -7.26 0.37 -12.68
CA SER A 153 -8.27 0.66 -11.65
C SER A 153 -8.48 -0.54 -10.72
N ILE A 154 -8.63 -1.74 -11.28
CA ILE A 154 -8.80 -2.99 -10.52
C ILE A 154 -7.58 -3.23 -9.62
N SER A 155 -6.39 -3.03 -10.16
CA SER A 155 -5.14 -3.24 -9.44
C SER A 155 -5.00 -2.30 -8.25
N GLU A 156 -5.27 -1.00 -8.44
CA GLU A 156 -5.23 -0.01 -7.36
C GLU A 156 -6.21 -0.34 -6.23
N MET A 157 -7.43 -0.75 -6.58
CA MET A 157 -8.45 -1.17 -5.60
C MET A 157 -8.01 -2.44 -4.83
N LEU A 158 -7.48 -3.44 -5.54
CA LEU A 158 -7.07 -4.69 -4.92
C LEU A 158 -5.83 -4.51 -4.02
N ILE A 159 -4.86 -3.70 -4.43
CA ILE A 159 -3.69 -3.35 -3.62
C ILE A 159 -4.13 -2.70 -2.31
N ALA A 160 -4.98 -1.66 -2.40
CA ALA A 160 -5.46 -0.96 -1.21
C ALA A 160 -6.17 -1.92 -0.24
N ARG A 161 -6.98 -2.84 -0.78
CA ARG A 161 -7.68 -3.84 0.01
C ARG A 161 -6.75 -4.84 0.68
N ILE A 162 -5.72 -5.33 -0.03
CA ILE A 162 -4.71 -6.24 0.54
C ILE A 162 -3.88 -5.54 1.61
N GLU A 163 -3.53 -4.26 1.41
CA GLU A 163 -2.79 -3.47 2.41
C GLU A 163 -3.61 -3.21 3.69
N GLU A 164 -4.95 -3.17 3.59
CA GLU A 164 -5.86 -2.96 4.72
C GLU A 164 -6.24 -4.28 5.43
N GLU A 165 -6.65 -5.29 4.67
CA GLU A 165 -7.17 -6.56 5.19
C GLU A 165 -6.07 -7.60 5.45
N GLY A 166 -4.91 -7.46 4.80
CA GLY A 166 -3.90 -8.52 4.73
C GLY A 166 -4.28 -9.63 3.75
N TYR A 167 -3.32 -10.47 3.39
CA TYR A 167 -3.56 -11.65 2.54
C TYR A 167 -2.68 -12.82 2.99
N GLU A 168 -3.27 -14.00 3.16
CA GLU A 168 -2.50 -15.20 3.48
C GLU A 168 -1.76 -15.70 2.24
N GLY A 169 -0.52 -15.21 2.05
CA GLY A 169 0.35 -15.62 0.95
C GLY A 169 1.51 -14.66 0.74
N THR A 170 2.46 -15.03 -0.11
CA THR A 170 3.55 -14.12 -0.50
C THR A 170 3.16 -13.40 -1.77
N LEU A 171 2.94 -12.09 -1.66
CA LEU A 171 2.63 -11.22 -2.79
C LEU A 171 3.68 -10.13 -2.90
N PHE A 172 3.93 -9.67 -4.12
CA PHE A 172 4.87 -8.62 -4.44
C PHE A 172 4.13 -7.48 -5.13
N LYS A 173 4.25 -6.28 -4.58
CA LYS A 173 3.83 -5.05 -5.22
C LYS A 173 4.92 -4.60 -6.18
N GLN A 174 4.59 -4.61 -7.46
CA GLN A 174 5.46 -4.17 -8.55
C GLN A 174 4.93 -2.84 -9.11
N TYR A 175 5.82 -2.05 -9.71
CA TYR A 175 5.50 -0.71 -10.19
C TYR A 175 6.15 -0.41 -11.53
N CYS A 176 5.42 0.30 -12.39
CA CYS A 176 5.88 0.80 -13.68
C CYS A 176 5.71 2.33 -13.71
N PRO A 177 6.80 3.12 -13.73
CA PRO A 177 6.71 4.58 -13.75
C PRO A 177 6.22 5.17 -15.08
N MET A 178 6.19 4.36 -16.15
CA MET A 178 5.90 4.84 -17.51
C MET A 178 4.43 4.80 -17.89
N TYR A 179 3.66 3.89 -17.29
CA TYR A 179 2.26 3.74 -17.62
C TYR A 179 1.42 4.75 -16.85
N ASP A 180 0.75 5.65 -17.58
CA ASP A 180 -0.20 6.65 -17.05
C ASP A 180 0.28 7.41 -15.79
N GLY A 181 1.51 7.91 -15.80
CA GLY A 181 2.12 8.65 -14.68
C GLY A 181 2.61 7.77 -13.52
N GLY A 182 2.56 6.46 -13.69
CA GLY A 182 2.91 5.47 -12.68
C GLY A 182 1.74 4.53 -12.42
N SER A 183 1.97 3.22 -12.47
CA SER A 183 0.95 2.22 -12.13
C SER A 183 1.56 1.04 -11.42
N SER A 184 0.85 0.54 -10.40
CA SER A 184 1.28 -0.59 -9.57
C SER A 184 0.47 -1.82 -9.90
N TRP A 185 1.03 -3.00 -9.63
CA TRP A 185 0.31 -4.27 -9.69
C TRP A 185 0.85 -5.29 -8.69
N ILE A 186 0.02 -6.28 -8.37
CA ILE A 186 0.40 -7.43 -7.55
C ILE A 186 0.90 -8.60 -8.40
N SER A 187 1.92 -9.32 -7.91
CA SER A 187 2.49 -10.54 -8.48
C SER A 187 2.77 -11.56 -7.36
N GLU A 188 2.74 -12.87 -7.66
CA GLU A 188 3.21 -13.93 -6.76
C GLU A 188 4.72 -14.19 -6.87
N GLU A 189 5.34 -13.65 -7.91
CA GLU A 189 6.76 -13.82 -8.20
C GLU A 189 7.50 -12.48 -8.13
N GLU A 190 8.77 -12.51 -7.70
CA GLU A 190 9.65 -11.34 -7.70
C GLU A 190 10.02 -10.89 -9.13
N ASN A 191 9.96 -11.81 -10.11
CA ASN A 191 10.27 -11.49 -11.49
C ASN A 191 9.22 -10.56 -12.11
N ILE A 192 9.68 -9.50 -12.78
CA ILE A 192 8.82 -8.51 -13.42
C ILE A 192 8.20 -9.09 -14.68
N GLN A 193 6.86 -9.02 -14.74
CA GLN A 193 6.06 -9.32 -15.92
C GLN A 193 5.00 -8.23 -16.04
N ASN A 194 5.29 -7.24 -16.88
CA ASN A 194 4.53 -6.00 -16.96
C ASN A 194 3.21 -6.21 -17.73
N PRO A 195 2.04 -6.10 -17.07
CA PRO A 195 0.73 -6.29 -17.72
C PRO A 195 0.33 -5.10 -18.62
N PHE A 196 0.87 -3.92 -18.36
CA PHE A 196 0.52 -2.67 -19.05
C PHE A 196 1.19 -2.51 -20.42
N TYR A 197 2.34 -3.15 -20.63
CA TYR A 197 3.06 -3.11 -21.91
C TYR A 197 3.24 -4.48 -22.56
N GLY A 198 2.78 -5.54 -21.88
CA GLY A 198 2.82 -6.90 -22.40
C GLY A 198 4.23 -7.35 -22.81
N THR A 199 4.31 -8.05 -23.94
CA THR A 199 5.57 -8.58 -24.48
C THR A 199 6.55 -7.48 -24.92
N ARG A 200 6.07 -6.26 -25.18
CA ARG A 200 6.92 -5.15 -25.65
C ARG A 200 7.89 -4.66 -24.57
N MET A 201 7.45 -4.66 -23.32
CA MET A 201 8.26 -4.24 -22.17
C MET A 201 8.05 -5.18 -20.98
N HIS A 202 8.08 -6.48 -21.25
CA HIS A 202 7.70 -7.52 -20.29
C HIS A 202 8.49 -7.43 -18.96
N ASN A 203 9.77 -7.09 -19.01
CA ASN A 203 10.62 -6.97 -17.82
C ASN A 203 10.76 -5.53 -17.30
N CYS A 204 9.92 -4.59 -17.75
CA CYS A 204 10.02 -3.19 -17.37
C CYS A 204 9.20 -2.91 -16.11
N GLY A 205 9.87 -2.49 -15.04
CA GLY A 205 9.26 -2.19 -13.76
C GLY A 205 10.23 -2.50 -12.64
N GLU A 206 9.77 -2.33 -11.41
CA GLU A 206 10.53 -2.64 -10.21
C GLU A 206 9.62 -3.27 -9.15
N THR A 207 10.17 -4.20 -8.38
CA THR A 207 9.50 -4.75 -7.20
C THR A 207 9.71 -3.75 -6.07
N VAL A 208 8.62 -3.18 -5.58
CA VAL A 208 8.64 -2.11 -4.58
C VAL A 208 8.58 -2.67 -3.18
N GLU A 209 7.72 -3.67 -2.96
CA GLU A 209 7.40 -4.17 -1.64
C GLU A 209 6.92 -5.62 -1.70
N GLN A 210 7.18 -6.37 -0.63
CA GLN A 210 6.59 -7.69 -0.40
C GLN A 210 5.44 -7.52 0.61
N LEU A 211 4.23 -7.86 0.17
CA LEU A 211 3.02 -7.85 0.99
C LEU A 211 2.93 -9.21 1.72
N ASN A 212 2.81 -9.17 3.05
CA ASN A 212 2.66 -10.32 3.93
C ASN A 212 1.56 -10.05 4.98
#